data_AF-A0A7J8MCY0-F1
#
_entry.id   AF-A0A7J8MCY0-F1
#
_cell.length_a   1.000
_cell.length_b   1.000
_cell.length_c   1.000
_cell.angle_alpha   90.00
_cell.angle_beta   90.00
_cell.angle_gamma   90.00
#
_symmetry.space_group_name_H-M   'P 1'
#
loop_
_entity.id
_entity.type
_entity.pdbx_description
1 polymer ?
#
loop_
_entity_poly.entity_id
_entity_poly.type
_entity_poly.pdbx_seq_one_letter_code
_entity_poly.pdbx_strand_id
1 'polypeptide(L)' 'MHFRDNFGDVAQLLFVESDDALLKAMVHFWDPIYRCFTFNEVDMVPTIEQYSALLHYDFRDLLKI' A
#
# COMPACT_ATOMS: atom_id res chain seq x y z
N MET A 1 18.43 5.77 16.79
CA MET A 1 17.04 5.52 16.32
C MET A 1 17.15 4.67 15.08
N HIS A 2 16.50 3.50 15.06
CA HIS A 2 16.53 2.64 13.88
C HIS A 2 15.47 3.12 12.88
N PHE A 3 15.74 2.94 11.59
CA PHE A 3 14.79 3.31 10.51
C PHE A 3 13.41 2.68 10.74
N ARG A 4 13.39 1.42 11.18
CA ARG A 4 12.17 0.66 11.49
C ARG A 4 11.31 1.31 12.58
N ASP A 5 11.91 2.00 13.55
CA ASP A 5 11.16 2.65 14.63
C ASP A 5 10.28 3.80 14.10
N ASN A 6 10.66 4.42 12.98
CA ASN A 6 9.95 5.55 12.38
C ASN A 6 9.03 5.16 11.23
N PHE A 7 9.33 4.07 10.53
CA PHE A 7 8.71 3.73 9.25
C PHE A 7 8.19 2.30 9.18
N GLY A 8 8.29 1.55 10.27
CA GLY A 8 7.98 0.13 10.31
C GLY A 8 8.76 -0.63 9.24
N ASP A 9 8.04 -1.51 8.55
CA ASP A 9 8.55 -2.44 7.57
C ASP A 9 8.48 -1.90 6.13
N VAL A 10 8.35 -0.59 5.93
CA VAL A 10 8.25 0.01 4.58
C VAL A 10 9.42 -0.35 3.66
N ALA A 11 10.62 -0.54 4.22
CA ALA A 11 11.78 -0.95 3.44
C ALA A 11 11.62 -2.34 2.81
N GLN A 12 10.74 -3.20 3.36
CA GLN A 12 10.44 -4.51 2.81
C GLN A 12 9.75 -4.42 1.44
N LEU A 13 9.05 -3.32 1.15
CA LEU A 13 8.42 -3.10 -0.15
C LEU A 13 9.44 -3.04 -1.30
N LEU A 14 10.68 -2.67 -1.03
CA LEU A 14 11.76 -2.67 -2.02
C LEU A 14 12.19 -4.07 -2.47
N PHE A 15 11.85 -5.09 -1.68
CA PHE A 15 12.19 -6.48 -1.95
C PHE A 15 10.98 -7.30 -2.44
N VAL A 16 9.84 -6.65 -2.66
CA VAL A 16 8.67 -7.30 -3.27
C VAL A 16 9.00 -7.58 -4.73
N GLU A 17 9.01 -8.85 -5.09
CA GLU A 17 9.19 -9.27 -6.47
C GLU A 17 7.97 -8.86 -7.31
N SER A 18 8.22 -8.22 -8.45
CA SER A 18 7.18 -7.87 -9.40
C SER A 18 6.77 -9.11 -10.21
N ASP A 19 5.48 -9.44 -10.19
CA ASP A 19 4.91 -10.41 -11.12
C ASP A 19 4.42 -9.70 -12.39
N ASP A 20 5.16 -9.90 -13.49
CA ASP A 20 4.86 -9.29 -14.78
C ASP A 20 3.48 -9.66 -15.33
N ALA A 21 3.02 -10.89 -15.10
CA ALA A 21 1.73 -11.34 -15.59
C ALA A 21 0.60 -10.68 -14.79
N LEU A 22 0.77 -10.59 -13.46
CA LEU A 22 -0.15 -9.87 -12.60
C LEU A 22 -0.21 -8.38 -12.96
N LEU A 23 0.94 -7.71 -13.14
CA LEU A 23 0.99 -6.30 -13.51
C LEU A 23 0.29 -6.03 -14.85
N LYS A 24 0.49 -6.90 -15.85
CA LYS A 24 -0.23 -6.83 -17.13
C LYS A 24 -1.74 -7.02 -16.98
N ALA A 25 -2.19 -7.88 -16.06
CA ALA A 25 -3.61 -8.01 -15.77
C ALA A 25 -4.16 -6.77 -15.06
N MET A 26 -3.41 -6.25 -14.07
CA MET A 26 -3.82 -5.11 -13.24
C MET A 26 -3.87 -3.79 -14.00
N VAL A 27 -3.03 -3.58 -15.02
CA VAL A 27 -3.02 -2.31 -15.78
C VAL A 27 -4.38 -2.00 -16.44
N HIS A 28 -5.16 -3.02 -16.76
CA HIS A 28 -6.51 -2.87 -17.31
C HIS A 28 -7.51 -2.26 -16.31
N PHE A 29 -7.20 -2.34 -15.03
CA PHE A 29 -8.00 -1.85 -13.91
C PHE A 29 -7.45 -0.54 -13.33
N TRP A 30 -6.44 0.08 -13.96
CA TRP A 30 -5.89 1.35 -13.48
C TRP A 30 -6.84 2.52 -13.76
N ASP A 31 -7.26 3.21 -12.70
CA ASP A 31 -8.00 4.46 -12.81
C ASP A 31 -7.03 5.67 -12.71
N PRO A 32 -6.87 6.45 -13.79
CA PRO A 32 -5.95 7.59 -13.79
C PRO A 32 -6.44 8.79 -12.96
N ILE A 33 -7.74 8.91 -12.71
CA ILE A 33 -8.33 10.01 -11.92
C ILE A 33 -8.03 9.76 -10.44
N TYR A 34 -8.32 8.55 -9.96
CA TYR A 34 -8.10 8.17 -8.57
C TYR A 34 -6.67 7.72 -8.28
N ARG A 35 -5.87 7.43 -9.33
CA ARG A 35 -4.47 6.97 -9.24
C ARG A 35 -4.35 5.67 -8.43
N CYS A 36 -5.33 4.80 -8.59
CA CYS A 36 -5.37 3.48 -7.96
C CYS A 36 -5.98 2.47 -8.93
N PHE A 37 -5.87 1.19 -8.58
CA PHE A 37 -6.58 0.14 -9.32
C PHE A 37 -8.01 0.01 -8.79
N THR A 38 -8.98 -0.12 -9.69
CA THR A 38 -10.40 -0.27 -9.35
C THR A 38 -10.99 -1.50 -10.02
N PHE A 39 -11.73 -2.29 -9.25
CA PHE A 39 -12.53 -3.41 -9.74
C PHE A 39 -14.01 -3.07 -9.57
N ASN A 40 -14.66 -2.74 -10.70
CA ASN A 40 -16.02 -2.18 -10.71
C ASN A 40 -16.10 -0.90 -9.87
N GLU A 41 -16.79 -0.94 -8.73
CA GLU A 41 -17.01 0.19 -7.83
C GLU A 41 -16.09 0.14 -6.59
N VAL A 42 -15.15 -0.80 -6.53
CA VAL A 42 -14.25 -1.00 -5.39
C VAL A 42 -12.83 -0.61 -5.79
N ASP A 43 -12.21 0.31 -5.05
CA ASP A 43 -10.80 0.60 -5.18
C ASP A 43 -9.93 -0.40 -4.40
N MET A 44 -8.70 -0.62 -4.87
CA MET A 44 -7.71 -1.47 -4.21
C MET A 44 -6.75 -0.67 -3.33
N VAL A 45 -7.16 0.50 -2.83
CA VAL A 45 -6.34 1.26 -1.88
C VAL A 45 -6.54 0.63 -0.50
N PRO A 46 -5.48 0.16 0.17
CA PRO A 46 -5.60 -0.31 1.53
C PRO A 46 -6.11 0.80 2.46
N THR A 47 -6.93 0.44 3.44
CA THR A 47 -7.29 1.38 4.52
C THR A 47 -6.09 1.65 5.42
N ILE A 48 -6.19 2.65 6.29
CA ILE A 48 -5.13 3.02 7.24
C ILE A 48 -4.80 1.83 8.16
N GLU A 49 -5.81 1.07 8.58
CA GLU A 49 -5.66 -0.12 9.41
C GLU A 49 -4.94 -1.25 8.66
N GLN A 50 -5.25 -1.42 7.37
CA GLN A 50 -4.58 -2.41 6.54
C GLN A 50 -3.13 -2.03 6.26
N TYR A 51 -2.83 -0.75 6.00
CA TYR A 51 -1.44 -0.27 5.92
C TYR A 51 -0.70 -0.47 7.25
N SER A 52 -1.36 -0.21 8.38
CA SER A 52 -0.77 -0.43 9.71
C SER A 52 -0.35 -1.87 9.92
N ALA A 53 -1.23 -2.81 9.55
CA ALA A 53 -0.95 -4.23 9.63
C ALA A 53 0.16 -4.66 8.66
N LEU A 54 0.12 -4.19 7.41
CA LEU A 54 1.11 -4.53 6.38
C LEU A 54 2.52 -4.04 6.74
N LEU A 55 2.62 -2.80 7.24
CA LEU A 55 3.89 -2.14 7.50
C LEU A 55 4.36 -2.31 8.95
N HIS A 56 3.62 -3.04 9.79
CA HIS A 56 3.86 -3.12 11.24
C HIS A 56 4.14 -1.74 11.86
N TYR A 57 3.32 -0.75 11.50
CA TYR A 57 3.47 0.64 11.90
C TYR A 57 2.15 1.20 12.42
N ASP A 58 2.15 1.80 13.61
CA ASP A 58 0.92 2.37 14.18
C ASP A 58 0.68 3.80 13.67
N PHE A 59 -0.11 3.91 12.60
CA PHE A 59 -0.51 5.19 12.02
C PHE A 59 -1.43 6.01 12.95
N ARG A 60 -1.99 5.44 14.02
CA ARG A 60 -2.85 6.18 14.96
C ARG A 60 -2.09 7.25 15.72
N ASP A 61 -0.76 7.13 15.84
CA ASP A 61 0.07 8.18 16.43
C ASP A 61 0.24 9.39 15.52
N LEU A 62 0.15 9.22 14.19
CA LEU A 62 0.20 10.32 13.20
C LEU A 62 -1.15 11.02 13.01
N LEU A 63 -2.26 10.36 13.37
CA LEU A 63 -3.62 10.87 13.25
C LEU A 63 -4.17 11.49 14.54
N LYS A 64 -3.32 11.68 15.55
CA LYS A 64 -3.65 12.50 16.73
C LYS A 64 -3.82 13.95 16.29
N ILE A 65 -5.04 14.29 15.89
CA ILE A 65 -5.60 15.66 15.93
C ILE A 65 -5.89 16.00 17.39
#